data_AF-A0AAV5PZ54-F1
#
_entry.id   AF-A0AAV5PZ54-F1
#
_cell.length_a   1.000
_cell.length_b   1.000
_cell.length_c   1.000
_cell.angle_alpha   90.00
_cell.angle_beta   90.00
_cell.angle_gamma   90.00
#
_symmetry.space_group_name_H-M   'P 1'
#
loop_
_entity.id
_entity.type
_entity.pdbx_description
1 polymer ?
#
loop_
_entity_poly.entity_id
_entity_poly.type
_entity_poly.pdbx_seq_one_letter_code
_entity_poly.pdbx_strand_id
1 'polypeptide(L)'
;MEREREQRIARLNRDEYSLAVAAGKKKPLEKKSDKELQELVREEDPALLFSASVKERLVKKSTPASVTGRKLYPDSNLYPNNRFNIAPGWRWDGVDRSNGYEKRWLERQVELQHNQKL
;
A
#
# COMPACT_ATOMS: atom_id res chain seq x y z
N MET A 1 47.64 2.33 8.70
CA MET A 1 46.70 2.14 9.82
C MET A 1 45.31 2.73 9.56
N GLU A 2 45.09 4.05 9.65
CA GLU A 2 43.73 4.62 9.52
C GLU A 2 43.12 4.45 8.12
N ARG A 3 43.89 4.73 7.06
CA ARG A 3 43.45 4.53 5.67
C ARG A 3 43.08 3.08 5.34
N GLU A 4 43.75 2.11 5.95
CA GLU A 4 43.46 0.68 5.73
C GLU A 4 42.18 0.25 6.45
N ARG A 5 41.93 0.82 7.64
CA ARG A 5 40.66 0.68 8.36
C ARG A 5 39.51 1.24 7.54
N GLU A 6 39.67 2.45 7.00
CA GLU A 6 38.65 3.11 6.15
C GLU A 6 38.39 2.31 4.87
N GLN A 7 39.43 1.83 4.19
CA GLN A 7 39.29 1.00 2.99
C GLN A 7 38.60 -0.34 3.29
N ARG A 8 38.87 -0.93 4.45
CA ARG A 8 38.22 -2.16 4.90
C ARG A 8 36.74 -1.93 5.22
N ILE A 9 36.40 -0.85 5.92
CA ILE A 9 35.02 -0.46 6.21
C ILE A 9 34.27 -0.15 4.91
N ALA A 10 34.88 0.58 3.98
CA ALA A 10 34.29 0.89 2.69
C ALA A 10 34.06 -0.37 1.84
N ARG A 11 34.96 -1.36 1.86
CA ARG A 11 34.76 -2.66 1.20
C ARG A 11 33.61 -3.45 1.83
N LEU A 12 33.53 -3.48 3.16
CA LEU A 12 32.48 -4.21 3.87
C LEU A 12 31.10 -3.57 3.70
N ASN A 13 31.03 -2.23 3.59
CA ASN A 13 29.78 -1.49 3.36
C ASN A 13 29.37 -1.45 1.87
N ARG A 14 30.22 -1.96 0.97
CA ARG A 14 29.98 -2.00 -0.47
C ARG A 14 29.16 -3.25 -0.81
N ASP A 15 27.91 -3.28 -0.35
CA ASP A 15 26.98 -4.34 -0.74
C ASP A 15 26.75 -4.28 -2.25
N GLU A 16 26.66 -5.43 -2.92
CA GLU A 16 26.44 -5.52 -4.36
C GLU A 16 25.23 -4.69 -4.82
N TYR A 17 24.21 -4.62 -3.97
CA TYR A 17 23.03 -3.79 -4.18
C TYR A 17 23.37 -2.30 -4.23
N SER A 18 24.18 -1.80 -3.30
CA SER A 18 24.60 -0.39 -3.29
C SER A 18 25.35 -0.01 -4.57
N LEU A 19 26.17 -0.92 -5.10
CA LEU A 19 26.86 -0.75 -6.38
C LEU A 19 25.94 -0.82 -7.57
N ALA A 20 24.98 -1.74 -7.56
CA ALA A 20 24.00 -1.84 -8.63
C ALA A 20 23.13 -0.58 -8.70
N VAL A 21 22.80 0.03 -7.55
CA VAL A 21 22.10 1.32 -7.48
C VAL A 21 23.00 2.46 -7.96
N ALA A 22 24.25 2.55 -7.48
CA ALA A 22 25.19 3.58 -7.92
C ALA A 22 25.53 3.51 -9.42
N ALA A 23 25.53 2.30 -9.98
CA ALA A 23 25.71 2.05 -11.42
C ALA A 23 24.42 2.21 -12.24
N GLY A 24 23.30 2.61 -11.62
CA GLY A 24 22.00 2.80 -12.30
C GLY A 24 21.31 1.51 -12.75
N LYS A 25 21.84 0.34 -12.40
CA LYS A 25 21.27 -0.98 -12.76
C LYS A 25 20.06 -1.37 -11.90
N LYS A 26 19.92 -0.76 -10.72
CA LYS A 26 18.79 -0.95 -9.80
C LYS A 26 18.25 0.40 -9.36
N LYS A 27 16.93 0.53 -9.25
CA LYS A 27 16.33 1.70 -8.61
C LYS A 27 16.64 1.68 -7.12
N PRO A 28 16.95 2.84 -6.50
CA PRO A 28 17.07 2.94 -5.05
C PRO A 28 15.79 2.44 -4.39
N LEU A 29 15.91 1.63 -3.33
CA LEU A 29 14.77 1.29 -2.47
C LEU A 29 14.18 2.58 -1.90
N GLU A 30 12.87 2.76 -2.02
CA GLU A 30 12.17 3.81 -1.31
C GLU A 30 12.33 3.57 0.20
N LYS A 31 13.03 4.50 0.87
CA LYS A 31 13.12 4.50 2.32
C LYS A 31 11.76 4.92 2.87
N LYS A 32 10.93 3.93 3.21
CA LYS A 32 9.74 4.16 4.02
C LYS A 32 10.15 4.73 5.36
N SER A 33 9.35 5.65 5.88
CA SER A 33 9.58 6.18 7.22
C SER A 33 9.39 5.07 8.26
N ASP A 34 10.07 5.19 9.39
CA ASP A 34 9.94 4.25 10.50
C ASP A 34 8.48 4.09 10.96
N LYS A 35 7.68 5.16 10.85
CA LYS A 35 6.25 5.15 11.16
C LYS A 35 5.45 4.28 10.20
N GLU A 36 5.69 4.41 8.89
CA GLU A 36 5.00 3.60 7.87
C GLU A 36 5.34 2.10 8.02
N LEU A 37 6.57 1.79 8.41
CA LEU A 37 6.99 0.41 8.67
C LEU A 37 6.29 -0.19 9.90
N GLN A 38 6.00 0.61 10.92
CA GLN A 38 5.26 0.18 12.11
C GLN A 38 3.75 0.02 11.86
N GLU A 39 3.19 0.78 10.92
CA GLU A 39 1.76 0.69 10.56
C GLU A 39 1.45 -0.49 9.63
N LEU A 40 2.45 -1.02 8.95
CA LEU A 40 2.31 -2.18 8.06
C LEU A 40 2.05 -3.45 8.90
N VAL A 41 0.79 -3.84 8.98
CA VAL A 41 0.39 -5.13 9.57
C VAL A 41 0.84 -6.25 8.65
N ARG A 42 1.61 -7.20 9.19
CA ARG A 42 2.00 -8.44 8.50
C ARG A 42 1.01 -9.54 8.86
N GLU A 43 0.17 -9.93 7.91
CA GLU A 43 -0.91 -10.91 8.15
C GLU A 43 -0.40 -12.25 8.66
N GLU A 44 0.81 -12.65 8.25
CA GLU A 44 1.47 -13.91 8.64
C GLU A 44 2.19 -13.85 10.00
N ASP A 45 2.12 -12.75 10.74
CA ASP A 45 2.83 -12.60 12.02
C ASP A 45 2.06 -13.31 13.16
N PRO A 46 2.61 -14.38 13.77
CA PRO A 46 1.94 -15.08 14.87
C PRO A 46 1.71 -14.21 16.12
N ALA A 47 2.46 -13.10 16.27
CA ALA A 47 2.22 -12.14 17.35
C ALA A 47 0.87 -11.40 17.21
N LEU A 48 0.24 -11.41 16.04
CA LEU A 48 -1.12 -10.88 15.83
C LEU A 48 -2.18 -11.60 16.67
N LEU A 49 -1.96 -12.87 17.02
CA LEU A 49 -2.87 -13.64 17.85
C LEU A 49 -2.93 -13.12 19.30
N PHE A 50 -1.83 -12.54 19.77
CA PHE A 50 -1.64 -12.15 21.17
C PHE A 50 -1.68 -10.63 21.39
N SER A 51 -1.47 -9.83 20.35
CA SER A 51 -1.44 -8.38 20.45
C SER A 51 -2.85 -7.79 20.52
N ALA A 52 -3.35 -7.59 21.74
CA ALA A 52 -4.60 -6.89 22.01
C ALA A 52 -4.63 -5.49 21.36
N SER A 53 -3.48 -4.81 21.27
CA SER A 53 -3.33 -3.52 20.60
C SER A 53 -3.60 -3.59 19.09
N VAL A 54 -3.20 -4.68 18.42
CA VAL A 54 -3.46 -4.87 16.98
C VAL A 54 -4.92 -5.22 16.77
N LYS A 55 -5.50 -6.08 17.62
CA LYS A 55 -6.93 -6.40 17.61
C LYS A 55 -7.78 -5.15 17.83
N GLU A 56 -7.41 -4.28 18.77
CA GLU A 56 -8.08 -2.98 18.96
C GLU A 56 -7.92 -2.03 17.78
N ARG A 57 -6.74 -1.95 17.15
CA ARG A 57 -6.53 -1.13 15.95
C ARG A 57 -7.37 -1.62 14.77
N LEU A 58 -7.50 -2.94 14.60
CA LEU A 58 -8.38 -3.56 13.61
C LEU A 58 -9.85 -3.22 13.87
N VAL A 59 -10.30 -3.32 15.14
CA VAL A 59 -11.69 -3.04 15.53
C VAL A 59 -12.05 -1.55 15.46
N LYS A 60 -11.15 -0.64 15.88
CA LYS A 60 -11.36 0.83 15.78
C LYS A 60 -11.47 1.31 14.33
N LYS A 61 -10.94 0.54 13.37
CA LYS A 61 -11.05 0.80 11.93
C LYS A 61 -12.38 0.32 11.33
N SER A 62 -13.22 -0.39 12.08
CA SER A 62 -14.43 -1.04 11.56
C SER A 62 -15.54 -0.08 11.09
N THR A 63 -15.58 1.15 11.58
CA THR A 63 -16.52 2.15 11.06
C THR A 63 -15.81 3.04 10.05
N PRO A 64 -15.98 2.80 8.74
CA PRO A 64 -15.30 3.62 7.74
C PRO A 64 -15.79 5.06 7.84
N ALA A 65 -14.85 5.99 7.96
CA ALA A 65 -15.10 7.42 8.05
C ALA A 65 -14.34 8.15 6.93
N SER A 66 -14.96 9.19 6.38
CA SER A 66 -14.36 10.02 5.35
C SER A 66 -13.25 10.90 5.93
N VAL A 67 -12.48 11.54 5.05
CA VAL A 67 -11.48 12.55 5.42
C VAL A 67 -12.11 13.69 6.27
N THR A 68 -13.39 14.00 6.05
CA THR A 68 -14.14 15.01 6.81
C THR A 68 -14.82 14.43 8.07
N GLY A 69 -14.57 13.17 8.43
CA GLY A 69 -15.18 12.49 9.57
C GLY A 69 -16.63 12.04 9.35
N ARG A 70 -17.14 12.04 8.11
CA ARG A 70 -18.50 11.56 7.82
C ARG A 70 -18.52 10.04 7.75
N LYS A 71 -19.59 9.41 8.24
CA LYS A 71 -19.79 7.96 8.13
C LYS A 71 -19.86 7.54 6.66
N LEU A 72 -19.05 6.55 6.29
CA LEU A 72 -19.08 5.89 5.00
C LEU A 72 -19.93 4.63 5.09
N TYR A 73 -20.25 4.07 3.92
CA TYR A 73 -20.90 2.77 3.83
C TYR A 73 -20.03 1.69 4.47
N PRO A 74 -20.60 0.82 5.35
CA PRO A 74 -19.83 -0.08 6.19
C PRO A 74 -19.07 -1.15 5.40
N ASP A 75 -19.69 -1.68 4.35
CA ASP A 75 -19.14 -2.82 3.62
C ASP A 75 -18.40 -2.36 2.35
N SER A 76 -17.07 -2.39 2.41
CA SER A 76 -16.20 -1.98 1.30
C SER A 76 -16.38 -2.83 0.03
N ASN A 77 -16.85 -4.06 0.17
CA ASN A 77 -17.00 -5.02 -0.93
C ASN A 77 -18.36 -4.95 -1.63
N LEU A 78 -19.32 -4.20 -1.08
CA LEU A 78 -20.69 -4.17 -1.60
C LEU A 78 -20.91 -3.08 -2.66
N TYR A 79 -20.03 -2.09 -2.77
CA TYR A 79 -20.14 -1.02 -3.76
C TYR A 79 -19.17 -1.19 -4.92
N PRO A 80 -19.54 -0.75 -6.14
CA PRO A 80 -18.66 -0.81 -7.29
C PRO A 80 -17.45 0.11 -7.13
N ASN A 81 -16.29 -0.36 -7.58
CA ASN A 81 -15.07 0.44 -7.63
C ASN A 81 -15.23 1.61 -8.61
N ASN A 82 -14.62 2.74 -8.27
CA ASN A 82 -14.57 3.91 -9.12
C ASN A 82 -13.12 4.39 -9.28
N ARG A 83 -12.89 5.21 -10.30
CA ARG A 83 -11.58 5.81 -10.61
C ARG A 83 -10.92 6.58 -9.46
N PHE A 84 -11.70 7.08 -8.51
CA PHE A 84 -11.24 7.97 -7.45
C PHE A 84 -11.07 7.26 -6.11
N ASN A 85 -11.34 5.95 -6.03
CA ASN A 85 -11.38 5.18 -4.79
C ASN A 85 -12.25 5.84 -3.69
N ILE A 86 -13.34 6.50 -4.09
CA ILE A 86 -14.26 7.17 -3.16
C ILE A 86 -15.31 6.16 -2.72
N ALA A 87 -15.39 5.89 -1.42
CA ALA A 87 -16.45 5.09 -0.85
C ALA A 87 -17.78 5.87 -0.81
N PRO A 88 -18.93 5.21 -1.03
CA PRO A 88 -20.23 5.85 -0.87
C PRO A 88 -20.47 6.25 0.59
N GLY A 89 -21.34 7.24 0.78
CA GLY A 89 -21.79 7.65 2.11
C GLY A 89 -22.66 6.56 2.76
N TRP A 90 -22.80 6.63 4.08
CA TRP A 90 -23.55 5.63 4.85
C TRP A 90 -25.01 5.42 4.42
N ARG A 91 -25.62 6.40 3.72
CA ARG A 91 -27.03 6.36 3.26
C ARG A 91 -27.21 5.75 1.88
N TRP A 92 -26.15 5.21 1.28
CA TRP A 92 -26.27 4.55 0.00
C TRP A 92 -27.11 3.27 0.14
N ASP A 93 -28.02 3.07 -0.81
CA ASP A 93 -29.07 2.04 -0.80
C ASP A 93 -28.56 0.65 -1.25
N GLY A 94 -27.26 0.51 -1.55
CA GLY A 94 -26.68 -0.74 -2.04
C GLY A 94 -26.93 -1.05 -3.52
N VAL A 95 -27.86 -0.34 -4.18
CA VAL A 95 -28.19 -0.58 -5.59
C VAL A 95 -27.32 0.29 -6.50
N ASP A 96 -26.57 -0.36 -7.40
CA ASP A 96 -25.84 0.31 -8.49
C ASP A 96 -26.83 0.82 -9.56
N ARG A 97 -26.80 2.13 -9.80
CA ARG A 97 -27.63 2.83 -10.80
C ARG A 97 -26.77 3.45 -11.91
N SER A 98 -25.62 2.84 -12.20
CA SER A 98 -24.69 3.32 -13.22
C SER A 98 -25.07 2.88 -14.63
N ASN A 99 -24.46 3.53 -15.63
CA ASN A 99 -24.53 3.12 -17.04
C ASN A 99 -23.45 2.09 -17.44
N GLY A 100 -22.66 1.61 -16.46
CA GLY A 100 -21.52 0.71 -16.69
C GLY A 100 -20.22 1.38 -17.17
N TYR A 101 -20.13 2.72 -17.20
CA TYR A 101 -18.92 3.43 -17.64
C TYR A 101 -17.68 3.07 -16.82
N GLU A 102 -17.77 3.10 -15.48
CA GLU A 102 -16.63 2.84 -14.59
C GLU A 102 -16.07 1.42 -14.80
N LYS A 103 -16.94 0.44 -15.01
CA LYS A 103 -16.54 -0.94 -15.34
C LYS A 103 -15.77 -0.99 -16.66
N ARG A 104 -16.32 -0.42 -17.74
CA ARG A 104 -15.66 -0.39 -19.07
C ARG A 104 -14.33 0.36 -19.04
N TRP A 105 -14.26 1.42 -18.24
CA TRP A 105 -13.03 2.19 -18.06
C TRP A 105 -11.94 1.35 -17.39
N LEU A 106 -12.27 0.61 -16.31
CA LEU A 106 -11.32 -0.27 -15.62
C LEU A 106 -10.81 -1.38 -16.54
N GLU A 107 -11.70 -2.02 -17.29
CA GLU A 107 -11.34 -3.04 -18.30
C GLU A 107 -10.34 -2.47 -19.33
N ARG A 108 -10.63 -1.28 -19.87
CA ARG A 108 -9.75 -0.58 -20.81
C ARG A 108 -8.38 -0.26 -20.21
N GLN A 109 -8.32 0.15 -18.94
CA GLN A 109 -7.04 0.41 -18.28
C GLN A 109 -6.21 -0.87 -18.10
N VAL A 110 -6.85 -1.98 -17.73
CA VAL A 110 -6.19 -3.28 -17.60
C VAL A 110 -5.60 -3.73 -18.94
N GLU A 111 -6.36 -3.59 -20.03
CA GLU A 111 -5.86 -3.88 -21.39
C GLU A 111 -4.65 -3.04 -21.77
N LEU A 112 -4.70 -1.72 -21.53
CA LEU A 112 -3.60 -0.82 -21.83
C LEU A 112 -2.34 -1.18 -21.03
N GLN A 113 -2.49 -1.49 -19.74
CA GLN A 113 -1.37 -1.92 -18.90
C GLN A 113 -0.81 -3.28 -19.31
N HIS A 114 -1.67 -4.20 -19.77
CA HIS A 114 -1.24 -5.50 -20.28
C HIS A 114 -0.38 -5.31 -21.54
N ASN A 115 -0.86 -4.50 -22.49
CA ASN A 115 -0.15 -4.23 -23.74
C ASN A 115 1.17 -3.48 -23.56
N GLN A 116 1.29 -2.62 -22.54
CA GLN A 116 2.55 -1.92 -22.23
C GLN A 116 3.64 -2.82 -21.66
N LYS A 117 3.29 -4.00 -21.14
CA LYS A 117 4.23 -4.96 -20.53
C LYS A 117 4.78 -5.98 -21.52
N LEU A 118 4.20 -6.04 -22.72
CA LEU A 118 4.70 -6.81 -23.86
C LEU A 118 5.78 -6.00 -24.59
#